data_AF-A0A5D0PNF0-F1
#
_entry.id   AF-A0A5D0PNF0-F1
#
_cell.length_a   1.000
_cell.length_b   1.000
_cell.length_c   1.000
_cell.angle_alpha   90.00
_cell.angle_beta   90.00
_cell.angle_gamma   90.00
#
_symmetry.space_group_name_H-M   'P 1'
#
loop_
_entity.id
_entity.type
_entity.pdbx_description
1 polymer ?
#
loop_
_entity_poly.entity_id
_entity_poly.type
_entity_poly.pdbx_seq_one_letter_code
_entity_poly.pdbx_strand_id
1 'polypeptide(L)'
;MSAIDHYINEILTHGLEEAREDGSAAIEAHHVLMGIAARQDTVARAVLVAAGLDRASIRAALDREFEHSLSTVGVSAAAFGLPRPSPDPDRKVSMGASARLALERGFAHAARKRDLRPVHLLLGLLEAEVGTVPRALGLAGADRSDLARRAREAAADEGW
;
A
#
# COMPACT_ATOMS: atom_id res chain seq x y z
N MET A 1 18.56 16.32 0.50
CA MET A 1 17.93 14.99 0.31
C MET A 1 17.93 14.68 -1.18
N SER A 2 18.20 13.45 -1.58
CA SER A 2 18.01 13.03 -2.98
C SER A 2 16.52 13.07 -3.31
N ALA A 3 16.15 13.27 -4.58
CA ALA A 3 14.75 13.20 -5.04
C ALA A 3 14.06 11.88 -4.66
N ILE A 4 14.85 10.82 -4.46
CA ILE A 4 14.39 9.49 -4.06
C ILE A 4 14.05 9.44 -2.58
N ASP A 5 14.93 10.02 -1.76
CA ASP A 5 14.68 10.14 -0.33
C ASP A 5 13.41 10.97 -0.12
N HIS A 6 13.16 11.95 -0.99
CA HIS A 6 11.92 12.73 -0.99
C HIS A 6 10.68 11.88 -1.31
N TYR A 7 10.65 11.15 -2.44
CA TYR A 7 9.49 10.32 -2.79
C TYR A 7 9.17 9.25 -1.74
N ILE A 8 10.20 8.56 -1.24
CA ILE A 8 10.02 7.52 -0.23
C ILE A 8 9.54 8.15 1.08
N ASN A 9 10.10 9.30 1.47
CA ASN A 9 9.68 10.00 2.67
C ASN A 9 8.22 10.48 2.57
N GLU A 10 7.78 11.00 1.42
CA GLU A 10 6.39 11.38 1.20
C GLU A 10 5.45 10.18 1.30
N ILE A 11 5.78 9.06 0.65
CA ILE A 11 4.97 7.83 0.71
C ILE A 11 4.87 7.31 2.14
N LEU A 12 5.98 7.30 2.88
CA LEU A 12 6.00 6.85 4.27
C LEU A 12 5.31 7.84 5.22
N THR A 13 5.35 9.14 4.93
CA THR A 13 4.60 10.16 5.68
C THR A 13 3.10 9.95 5.50
N HIS A 14 2.63 9.76 4.26
CA HIS A 14 1.23 9.39 4.02
C HIS A 14 0.88 8.04 4.65
N GLY A 15 1.76 7.04 4.54
CA GLY A 15 1.54 5.75 5.22
C GLY A 15 1.45 5.89 6.74
N LEU A 16 2.17 6.83 7.34
CA LEU A 16 2.06 7.14 8.77
C LEU A 16 0.71 7.77 9.11
N GLU A 17 0.22 8.68 8.27
CA GLU A 17 -1.12 9.29 8.44
C GLU A 17 -2.21 8.20 8.39
N GLU A 18 -2.17 7.34 7.39
CA GLU A 18 -3.13 6.24 7.22
C GLU A 18 -3.04 5.25 8.40
N ALA A 19 -1.82 4.92 8.88
CA ALA A 19 -1.64 4.08 10.06
C ALA A 19 -2.23 4.68 11.34
N ARG A 20 -2.19 6.02 11.49
CA ARG A 20 -2.80 6.72 12.62
C ARG A 20 -4.32 6.74 12.52
N GLU A 21 -4.86 6.97 11.32
CA GLU A 21 -6.30 6.90 11.06
C GLU A 21 -6.86 5.50 11.36
N ASP A 22 -6.09 4.46 11.02
CA ASP A 22 -6.46 3.06 11.28
C ASP A 22 -6.18 2.63 12.74
N GLY A 23 -5.63 3.51 13.60
CA GLY A 23 -5.27 3.20 14.99
C GLY A 23 -4.14 2.18 15.14
N SER A 24 -3.36 1.94 14.08
CA SER A 24 -2.31 0.93 14.03
C SER A 24 -1.08 1.35 14.85
N ALA A 25 -0.43 0.36 15.49
CA ALA A 25 0.86 0.55 16.14
C ALA A 25 2.05 0.57 15.14
N ALA A 26 1.80 0.19 13.88
CA ALA A 26 2.84 0.12 12.86
C ALA A 26 2.34 0.52 11.46
N ILE A 27 3.24 1.08 10.66
CA ILE A 27 3.06 1.24 9.21
C ILE A 27 3.22 -0.15 8.58
N GLU A 28 2.13 -0.76 8.14
CA GLU A 28 2.11 -2.03 7.42
C GLU A 28 1.98 -1.79 5.90
N ALA A 29 2.09 -2.86 5.12
CA ALA A 29 2.11 -2.81 3.66
C ALA A 29 0.90 -2.07 3.05
N HIS A 30 -0.30 -2.20 3.63
CA HIS A 30 -1.49 -1.51 3.12
C HIS A 30 -1.44 0.01 3.35
N HIS A 31 -0.80 0.47 4.44
CA HIS A 31 -0.57 1.90 4.63
C HIS A 31 0.42 2.44 3.60
N VAL A 32 1.46 1.66 3.22
CA VAL A 32 2.37 2.04 2.13
C VAL A 32 1.64 2.09 0.78
N LEU A 33 0.74 1.14 0.52
CA LEU A 33 -0.10 1.15 -0.69
C LEU A 33 -0.97 2.42 -0.75
N MET A 34 -1.59 2.81 0.36
CA MET A 34 -2.36 4.05 0.45
C MET A 34 -1.48 5.28 0.24
N GLY A 35 -0.26 5.29 0.79
CA GLY A 35 0.73 6.33 0.54
C GLY A 35 1.11 6.46 -0.94
N ILE A 36 1.30 5.34 -1.66
CA ILE A 36 1.50 5.36 -3.11
C ILE A 36 0.27 5.92 -3.84
N ALA A 37 -0.93 5.49 -3.44
CA ALA A 37 -2.19 5.96 -4.04
C ALA A 37 -2.50 7.44 -3.76
N ALA A 38 -1.91 8.03 -2.71
CA ALA A 38 -2.02 9.45 -2.39
C ALA A 38 -1.08 10.32 -3.25
N ARG A 39 0.00 9.76 -3.81
CA ARG A 39 0.94 10.53 -4.64
C ARG A 39 0.43 10.73 -6.06
N GLN A 40 -0.11 11.92 -6.30
CA GLN A 40 -0.44 12.42 -7.63
C GLN A 40 0.83 12.48 -8.51
N ASP A 41 0.63 12.39 -9.82
CA ASP A 41 1.69 12.53 -10.82
C ASP A 41 2.84 11.50 -10.73
N THR A 42 2.56 10.33 -10.14
CA THR A 42 3.50 9.20 -10.15
C THR A 42 3.05 8.11 -11.11
N VAL A 43 4.00 7.46 -11.78
CA VAL A 43 3.72 6.30 -12.62
C VAL A 43 3.07 5.16 -11.82
N ALA A 44 3.48 4.96 -10.57
CA ALA A 44 2.84 3.99 -9.68
C ALA A 44 1.34 4.26 -9.51
N ARG A 45 0.97 5.52 -9.31
CA ARG A 45 -0.43 5.93 -9.22
C ARG A 45 -1.16 5.71 -10.54
N ALA A 46 -0.56 6.07 -11.67
CA ALA A 46 -1.16 5.87 -12.99
C ALA A 46 -1.44 4.38 -13.27
N VAL A 47 -0.50 3.50 -12.92
CA VAL A 47 -0.66 2.04 -13.02
C VAL A 47 -1.84 1.55 -12.17
N LEU A 48 -1.97 2.03 -10.93
CA LEU A 48 -3.11 1.70 -10.07
C LEU A 48 -4.44 2.21 -10.67
N VAL A 49 -4.52 3.48 -11.10
CA VAL A 49 -5.73 4.06 -11.72
C VAL A 49 -6.15 3.29 -12.97
N ALA A 50 -5.19 2.94 -13.83
CA ALA A 50 -5.45 2.19 -15.06
C ALA A 50 -6.02 0.79 -14.81
N ALA A 51 -5.88 0.27 -13.58
CA ALA A 51 -6.47 -0.99 -13.11
C ALA A 51 -7.76 -0.79 -12.29
N GLY A 52 -8.31 0.43 -12.25
CA GLY A 52 -9.50 0.76 -11.44
C GLY A 52 -9.23 0.91 -9.93
N LEU A 53 -7.96 1.00 -9.54
CA LEU A 53 -7.53 1.12 -8.15
C LEU A 53 -7.18 2.59 -7.83
N ASP A 54 -8.21 3.41 -7.64
CA ASP A 54 -8.02 4.72 -7.04
C ASP A 54 -7.88 4.64 -5.50
N ARG A 55 -7.47 5.73 -4.86
CA ARG A 55 -7.30 5.74 -3.39
C ARG A 55 -8.59 5.34 -2.68
N ALA A 56 -9.75 5.76 -3.17
CA ALA A 56 -11.05 5.45 -2.58
C ALA A 56 -11.43 3.97 -2.79
N SER A 57 -11.19 3.42 -3.98
CA SER A 57 -11.46 2.01 -4.27
C SER A 57 -10.51 1.06 -3.53
N ILE A 58 -9.24 1.45 -3.34
CA ILE A 58 -8.29 0.73 -2.48
C ILE A 58 -8.77 0.75 -1.03
N ARG A 59 -9.17 1.91 -0.48
CA ARG A 59 -9.71 2.01 0.89
C ARG A 59 -10.94 1.12 1.05
N ALA A 60 -11.90 1.19 0.12
CA ALA A 60 -13.09 0.34 0.16
C ALA A 60 -12.74 -1.16 0.08
N ALA A 61 -11.70 -1.53 -0.66
CA ALA A 61 -11.24 -2.91 -0.74
C ALA A 61 -10.58 -3.39 0.56
N LEU A 62 -9.82 -2.52 1.25
CA LEU A 62 -9.27 -2.79 2.58
C LEU A 62 -10.39 -2.97 3.62
N ASP A 63 -11.42 -2.12 3.59
CA ASP A 63 -12.57 -2.23 4.49
C ASP A 63 -13.32 -3.56 4.28
N ARG A 64 -13.52 -3.97 3.01
CA ARG A 64 -14.10 -5.27 2.67
C ARG A 64 -13.23 -6.44 3.13
N GLU A 65 -11.91 -6.31 3.04
CA GLU A 65 -10.97 -7.33 3.51
C GLU A 65 -11.02 -7.51 5.02
N PHE A 66 -11.14 -6.41 5.75
CA PHE A 66 -11.28 -6.43 7.20
C PHE A 66 -12.60 -7.08 7.63
N GLU A 67 -13.74 -6.67 7.06
CA GLU A 67 -15.04 -7.29 7.36
C GLU A 67 -15.06 -8.77 6.96
N HIS A 68 -14.48 -9.12 5.80
CA HIS A 68 -14.36 -10.51 5.38
C HIS A 68 -13.56 -11.33 6.40
N SER A 69 -12.40 -10.81 6.85
CA SER A 69 -11.56 -11.47 7.85
C SER A 69 -12.30 -11.71 9.17
N LEU A 70 -13.05 -10.72 9.67
CA LEU A 70 -13.89 -10.88 10.87
C LEU A 70 -15.00 -11.91 10.65
N SER A 71 -15.65 -11.90 9.49
CA SER A 71 -16.75 -12.82 9.19
C SER A 71 -16.31 -14.28 9.20
N THR A 72 -15.06 -14.57 8.86
CA THR A 72 -14.51 -15.95 8.89
C THR A 72 -14.51 -16.57 10.29
N VAL A 73 -14.50 -15.73 11.34
CA VAL A 73 -14.58 -16.16 12.75
C VAL A 73 -15.93 -15.84 13.38
N GLY A 74 -16.96 -15.55 12.56
CA GLY A 74 -18.32 -15.28 13.03
C GLY A 74 -18.52 -13.90 13.65
N VAL A 75 -17.60 -12.96 13.42
CA VAL A 75 -17.71 -11.57 13.89
C VAL A 75 -18.18 -10.69 12.72
N SER A 76 -19.19 -9.84 12.95
CA SER A 76 -19.56 -8.80 11.99
C SER A 76 -19.42 -7.43 12.65
N ALA A 77 -18.66 -6.51 12.04
CA ALA A 77 -18.51 -5.18 12.61
C ALA A 77 -19.84 -4.42 12.64
N ALA A 78 -20.71 -4.66 11.66
CA ALA A 78 -22.05 -4.07 11.57
C ALA A 78 -22.98 -4.52 12.72
N ALA A 79 -22.80 -5.74 13.24
CA ALA A 79 -23.62 -6.26 14.34
C ALA A 79 -23.38 -5.53 15.67
N PHE A 80 -22.20 -4.94 15.85
CA PHE A 80 -21.78 -4.34 17.12
C PHE A 80 -21.70 -2.81 17.10
N GLY A 81 -21.96 -2.15 15.96
CA GLY A 81 -21.94 -0.70 15.85
C GLY A 81 -20.61 -0.09 16.34
N LEU A 82 -19.49 -0.74 16.03
CA LEU A 82 -18.19 -0.38 16.59
C LEU A 82 -17.81 1.05 16.22
N PRO A 83 -17.28 1.85 17.17
CA PRO A 83 -16.77 3.17 16.86
C PRO A 83 -15.56 3.07 15.94
N ARG A 84 -15.27 4.15 15.21
CA ARG A 84 -13.99 4.26 14.50
C ARG A 84 -12.83 4.16 15.50
N PRO A 85 -11.69 3.56 15.13
CA PRO A 85 -10.49 3.62 15.95
C PRO A 85 -10.17 5.06 16.36
N SER A 86 -9.94 5.29 17.65
CA SER A 86 -9.51 6.58 18.16
C SER A 86 -7.98 6.69 17.99
N PRO A 87 -7.47 7.73 17.29
CA PRO A 87 -6.03 7.96 17.21
C PRO A 87 -5.44 8.21 18.59
N ASP A 88 -4.32 7.58 18.89
CA ASP A 88 -3.51 7.84 20.08
C ASP A 88 -2.35 8.77 19.65
N PRO A 89 -2.41 10.08 19.97
CA PRO A 89 -1.43 11.05 19.46
C PRO A 89 -0.02 10.82 20.03
N ASP A 90 0.09 10.19 21.20
CA ASP A 90 1.36 9.91 21.87
C ASP A 90 1.96 8.57 21.41
N ARG A 91 1.21 7.77 20.65
CA ARG A 91 1.68 6.50 20.14
C ARG A 91 2.77 6.69 19.09
N LYS A 92 3.95 6.16 19.41
CA LYS A 92 5.03 6.01 18.43
C LYS A 92 4.69 4.88 17.46
N VAL A 93 4.21 5.26 16.26
CA VAL A 93 4.02 4.32 15.16
C VAL A 93 5.39 3.91 14.61
N SER A 94 5.65 2.60 14.59
CA SER A 94 6.89 2.04 14.07
C SER A 94 6.71 1.50 12.65
N MET A 95 7.79 1.06 12.01
CA MET A 95 7.70 0.42 10.70
C MET A 95 7.43 -1.08 10.88
N GLY A 96 6.32 -1.56 10.34
CA GLY A 96 5.86 -2.94 10.48
C GLY A 96 6.62 -3.92 9.59
N ALA A 97 6.52 -5.21 9.90
CA ALA A 97 7.25 -6.25 9.19
C ALA A 97 6.82 -6.34 7.71
N SER A 98 5.52 -6.17 7.41
CA SER A 98 5.04 -6.28 6.04
C SER A 98 5.45 -5.07 5.18
N ALA A 99 5.47 -3.87 5.77
CA ALA A 99 6.00 -2.69 5.08
C ALA A 99 7.51 -2.83 4.81
N ARG A 100 8.27 -3.31 5.80
CA ARG A 100 9.72 -3.54 5.65
C ARG A 100 10.02 -4.46 4.48
N LEU A 101 9.32 -5.59 4.45
CA LEU A 101 9.51 -6.60 3.42
C LEU A 101 9.09 -6.07 2.04
N ALA A 102 8.02 -5.28 1.95
CA ALA A 102 7.63 -4.64 0.70
C ALA A 102 8.67 -3.64 0.19
N LEU A 103 9.26 -2.83 1.08
CA LEU A 103 10.33 -1.91 0.72
C LEU A 103 11.59 -2.67 0.26
N GLU A 104 12.01 -3.69 0.99
CA GLU A 104 13.18 -4.52 0.64
C GLU A 104 13.02 -5.15 -0.74
N ARG A 105 11.85 -5.75 -1.03
CA ARG A 105 11.52 -6.27 -2.36
C ARG A 105 11.50 -5.18 -3.42
N GLY A 106 10.87 -4.04 -3.12
CA GLY A 106 10.81 -2.92 -4.05
C GLY A 106 12.19 -2.39 -4.42
N PHE A 107 13.10 -2.31 -3.45
CA PHE A 107 14.48 -1.88 -3.69
C PHE A 107 15.24 -2.84 -4.61
N ALA A 108 14.92 -4.14 -4.57
CA ALA A 108 15.53 -5.13 -5.45
C ALA A 108 15.13 -4.99 -6.93
N HIS A 109 14.07 -4.25 -7.24
CA HIS A 109 13.68 -3.95 -8.63
C HIS A 109 14.45 -2.79 -9.26
N ALA A 110 15.12 -1.95 -8.46
CA ALA A 110 15.90 -0.83 -8.97
C ALA A 110 17.38 -1.24 -9.13
N ALA A 111 17.96 -1.01 -10.31
CA ALA A 111 19.36 -1.36 -10.58
C ALA A 111 20.35 -0.62 -9.67
N ARG A 112 20.04 0.63 -9.31
CA ARG A 112 20.81 1.45 -8.38
C ARG A 112 19.87 2.18 -7.45
N LYS A 113 20.35 2.52 -6.25
CA LYS A 113 19.58 3.34 -5.29
C LYS A 113 19.07 4.64 -5.92
N ARG A 114 19.84 5.24 -6.85
CA ARG A 114 19.47 6.48 -7.56
C ARG A 114 18.33 6.33 -8.59
N ASP A 115 17.99 5.10 -8.95
CA ASP A 115 16.95 4.78 -9.93
C ASP A 115 15.64 4.37 -9.24
N LEU A 116 15.63 4.33 -7.90
CA LEU A 116 14.48 3.95 -7.12
C LEU A 116 13.35 4.98 -7.24
N ARG A 117 12.11 4.51 -7.43
CA ARG A 117 10.91 5.30 -7.72
C ARG A 117 9.69 4.65 -7.07
N PRO A 118 8.57 5.37 -6.88
CA PRO A 118 7.33 4.80 -6.33
C PRO A 118 6.87 3.49 -7.00
N VAL A 119 7.09 3.35 -8.31
CA VAL A 119 6.68 2.14 -9.06
C VAL A 119 7.42 0.88 -8.60
N HIS A 120 8.67 1.03 -8.16
CA HIS A 120 9.44 -0.06 -7.57
C HIS A 120 8.88 -0.49 -6.21
N LEU A 121 8.40 0.46 -5.40
CA LEU A 121 7.74 0.13 -4.13
C LEU A 121 6.42 -0.60 -4.37
N LEU A 122 5.67 -0.19 -5.40
CA LEU A 122 4.47 -0.88 -5.84
C LEU A 122 4.80 -2.34 -6.23
N LEU A 123 5.87 -2.58 -7.00
CA LEU A 123 6.31 -3.95 -7.32
C LEU A 123 6.58 -4.78 -6.07
N GLY A 124 7.27 -4.21 -5.07
CA GLY A 124 7.53 -4.90 -3.80
C GLY A 124 6.28 -5.29 -3.01
N LEU A 125 5.21 -4.48 -3.08
CA LEU A 125 3.90 -4.82 -2.52
C LEU A 125 3.20 -5.93 -3.30
N LEU A 126 3.30 -5.91 -4.63
CA LEU A 126 2.65 -6.88 -5.51
C LEU A 126 3.31 -8.27 -5.50
N GLU A 127 4.49 -8.40 -4.91
CA GLU A 127 5.14 -9.69 -4.69
C GLU A 127 4.59 -10.47 -3.48
N ALA A 128 3.89 -9.82 -2.56
CA ALA A 128 3.37 -10.51 -1.37
C ALA A 128 2.31 -11.54 -1.76
N GLU A 129 2.54 -12.85 -1.61
CA GLU A 129 1.53 -13.87 -1.94
C GLU A 129 0.37 -13.91 -0.94
N VAL A 130 0.65 -13.55 0.30
CA VAL A 130 -0.30 -13.55 1.43
C VAL A 130 -0.25 -12.23 2.19
N GLY A 131 -1.37 -11.86 2.81
CA GLY A 131 -1.51 -10.66 3.62
C GLY A 131 -2.69 -9.78 3.20
N THR A 132 -2.85 -8.65 3.88
CA THR A 132 -3.96 -7.70 3.66
C THR A 132 -3.97 -7.15 2.23
N VAL A 133 -2.81 -6.72 1.71
CA VAL A 133 -2.71 -6.15 0.35
C VAL A 133 -3.17 -7.13 -0.73
N PRO A 134 -2.61 -8.35 -0.87
CA PRO A 134 -3.08 -9.27 -1.90
C PRO A 134 -4.55 -9.67 -1.74
N ARG A 135 -5.06 -9.84 -0.50
CA ARG A 135 -6.48 -10.15 -0.26
C ARG A 135 -7.41 -8.99 -0.64
N ALA A 136 -7.07 -7.76 -0.25
CA ALA A 136 -7.84 -6.57 -0.58
C ALA A 136 -7.87 -6.35 -2.10
N LEU A 137 -6.73 -6.47 -2.79
CA LEU A 137 -6.69 -6.38 -4.24
C LEU A 137 -7.53 -7.47 -4.93
N GLY A 138 -7.51 -8.70 -4.39
CA GLY A 138 -8.39 -9.77 -4.86
C GLY A 138 -9.87 -9.45 -4.69
N LEU A 139 -10.27 -8.88 -3.54
CA LEU A 139 -11.64 -8.41 -3.30
C LEU A 139 -12.02 -7.15 -4.09
N ALA A 140 -11.05 -6.46 -4.68
CA ALA A 140 -11.27 -5.39 -5.65
C ALA A 140 -11.41 -5.92 -7.09
N GLY A 141 -11.23 -7.24 -7.31
CA GLY A 141 -11.22 -7.84 -8.64
C GLY A 141 -9.96 -7.53 -9.45
N ALA A 142 -8.90 -7.02 -8.82
CA ALA A 142 -7.67 -6.68 -9.50
C ALA A 142 -6.83 -7.94 -9.81
N ASP A 143 -6.42 -8.09 -11.08
CA ASP A 143 -5.40 -9.06 -11.45
C ASP A 143 -4.02 -8.54 -11.03
N ARG A 144 -3.50 -9.12 -9.96
CA ARG A 144 -2.22 -8.75 -9.37
C ARG A 144 -1.03 -9.04 -10.28
N SER A 145 -1.11 -10.09 -11.09
CA SER A 145 -0.07 -10.47 -12.04
C SER A 145 -0.04 -9.49 -13.20
N ASP A 146 -1.21 -9.10 -13.71
CA ASP A 146 -1.33 -8.04 -14.72
C ASP A 146 -0.84 -6.69 -14.18
N LEU A 147 -1.21 -6.33 -12.95
CA LEU A 147 -0.77 -5.10 -12.31
C LEU A 147 0.75 -5.07 -12.12
N ALA A 148 1.37 -6.19 -11.71
CA ALA A 148 2.81 -6.31 -11.59
C ALA A 148 3.51 -6.21 -12.95
N ARG A 149 2.93 -6.82 -14.01
CA ARG A 149 3.44 -6.70 -15.38
C ARG A 149 3.45 -5.24 -15.84
N ARG A 150 2.33 -4.52 -15.71
CA ARG A 150 2.22 -3.09 -16.07
C ARG A 150 3.19 -2.22 -15.27
N ALA A 151 3.37 -2.51 -13.98
CA ALA A 151 4.33 -1.78 -13.14
C ALA A 151 5.78 -2.02 -13.59
N ARG A 152 6.16 -3.23 -14.02
CA ARG A 152 7.50 -3.51 -14.57
C ARG A 152 7.74 -2.80 -15.90
N GLU A 153 6.75 -2.82 -16.79
CA GLU A 153 6.81 -2.10 -18.07
C GLU A 153 7.02 -0.60 -17.83
N ALA A 154 6.21 0.00 -16.95
CA ALA A 154 6.32 1.42 -16.67
C ALA A 154 7.62 1.80 -15.93
N ALA A 155 8.19 0.90 -15.12
CA ALA A 155 9.49 1.10 -14.49
C ALA A 155 10.65 1.05 -15.51
N ALA A 156 10.53 0.25 -16.57
CA ALA A 156 11.53 0.21 -17.65
C ALA A 156 11.49 1.49 -18.51
N ASP A 157 10.30 2.06 -18.71
CA ASP A 157 10.10 3.28 -19.49
C ASP A 157 10.61 4.54 -18.77
N GLU A 158 10.61 4.57 -17.43
CA GLU A 158 11.24 5.66 -16.63
C GLU A 158 12.79 5.61 -16.63
N GLY A 159 13.39 4.55 -17.17
CA GLY A 159 14.83 4.27 -17.12
C GLY A 159 15.70 5.00 -18.14
N TRP A 160 15.15 5.92 -18.93
CA TRP A 160 15.83 6.60 -20.05
C TRP A 160 16.00 8.10 -19.83
#